data_AF-A0A937TLG8-F1
#
_entry.id   AF-A0A937TLG8-F1
#
_cell.length_a   1.000
_cell.length_b   1.000
_cell.length_c   1.000
_cell.angle_alpha   90.00
_cell.angle_beta   90.00
_cell.angle_gamma   90.00
#
_symmetry.space_group_name_H-M   'P 1'
#
loop_
_entity.id
_entity.type
_entity.pdbx_description
1 polymer ?
#
loop_
_entity_poly.entity_id
_entity_poly.type
_entity_poly.pdbx_seq_one_letter_code
_entity_poly.pdbx_strand_id
1 'polypeptide(L)'
;MGRNKFVQFSLTKDYYPKKLKHLRTDPSPICKELGIETDIPVFNCHPIYLDGGNVIRKYNKVIITDKVFKDNKGIPPDELKMILKDYLEVNRVIIIPKEPGEDSGHSDGMVRFVNEDTVLINDYSVVDTDRKFVKELFQTLKESGLSIMEVPYKPIEGRINRIQPSTGIYVNFLQVEDKIFLPTFNDPSTDNRSISVFKEIFGSGNVIPVPSLELSHQGGVLNCISWEILNVI
;
A
#
# COMPACT_ATOMS: atom_id res chain seq x y z
N MET A 1 1.52 13.66 -3.78
CA MET A 1 2.47 14.12 -4.81
C MET A 1 3.14 15.40 -4.33
N GLY A 2 4.30 15.81 -4.86
CA GLY A 2 4.73 17.20 -4.73
C GLY A 2 3.82 18.10 -5.57
N ARG A 3 4.14 19.39 -5.64
CA ARG A 3 3.28 20.38 -6.29
C ARG A 3 3.11 20.04 -7.78
N ASN A 4 1.95 19.48 -8.15
CA ASN A 4 1.50 19.22 -9.52
C ASN A 4 2.36 18.30 -10.40
N LYS A 5 3.21 17.44 -9.83
CA LYS A 5 3.98 16.46 -10.59
C LYS A 5 3.41 15.06 -10.43
N PHE A 6 3.08 14.42 -11.55
CA PHE A 6 2.60 13.04 -11.59
C PHE A 6 3.66 12.14 -12.22
N VAL A 7 3.72 10.89 -11.75
CA VAL A 7 4.68 9.89 -12.22
C VAL A 7 3.96 8.58 -12.47
N GLN A 8 4.22 7.96 -13.62
CA GLN A 8 3.67 6.67 -14.02
C GLN A 8 4.79 5.65 -14.12
N PHE A 9 4.99 4.89 -13.03
CA PHE A 9 5.90 3.74 -13.03
C PHE A 9 5.35 2.59 -13.86
N SER A 10 6.25 1.73 -14.34
CA SER A 10 5.83 0.50 -15.03
C SER A 10 5.36 -0.55 -14.03
N LEU A 11 4.28 -1.27 -14.37
CA LEU A 11 3.80 -2.39 -13.55
C LEU A 11 4.65 -3.64 -13.77
N THR A 12 4.99 -4.34 -12.69
CA THR A 12 5.71 -5.62 -12.78
C THR A 12 4.88 -6.68 -13.49
N LYS A 13 5.58 -7.65 -14.09
CA LYS A 13 4.95 -8.72 -14.85
C LYS A 13 4.61 -9.95 -13.98
N ASP A 14 5.10 -10.01 -12.75
CA ASP A 14 5.39 -11.27 -12.07
C ASP A 14 4.22 -11.93 -11.31
N TYR A 15 3.28 -11.17 -10.73
CA TYR A 15 2.24 -11.76 -9.87
C TYR A 15 0.86 -11.88 -10.52
N TYR A 16 0.62 -11.29 -11.70
CA TYR A 16 -0.61 -11.55 -12.46
C TYR A 16 -0.46 -12.86 -13.25
N PRO A 17 -1.27 -13.90 -12.98
CA PRO A 17 -1.38 -15.05 -13.87
C PRO A 17 -1.61 -14.58 -15.31
N LYS A 18 -1.07 -15.29 -16.31
CA LYS A 18 -1.26 -14.92 -17.73
C LYS A 18 -2.72 -14.65 -18.11
N LYS A 19 -3.67 -15.32 -17.43
CA LYS A 19 -5.12 -15.17 -17.61
C LYS A 19 -5.72 -13.91 -16.99
N LEU A 20 -5.04 -13.26 -16.04
CA LEU A 20 -5.50 -12.05 -15.33
C LEU A 20 -4.79 -10.78 -15.81
N LYS A 21 -4.06 -10.81 -16.95
CA LYS A 21 -3.43 -9.61 -17.52
C LYS A 21 -4.40 -8.49 -17.84
N HIS A 22 -5.67 -8.81 -18.12
CA HIS A 22 -6.72 -7.84 -18.41
C HIS A 22 -7.15 -7.02 -17.18
N LEU A 23 -6.77 -7.46 -15.97
CA LEU A 23 -7.01 -6.73 -14.71
C LEU A 23 -5.92 -5.70 -14.42
N ARG A 24 -4.92 -5.55 -15.30
CA ARG A 24 -3.90 -4.52 -15.14
C ARG A 24 -4.50 -3.17 -15.50
N THR A 25 -4.46 -2.24 -14.55
CA THR A 25 -4.84 -0.87 -14.79
C THR A 25 -3.85 -0.20 -15.73
N ASP A 26 -4.35 0.36 -16.83
CA ASP A 26 -3.63 1.35 -17.62
C ASP A 26 -4.23 2.73 -17.30
N PRO A 27 -3.49 3.61 -16.60
CA PRO A 27 -4.00 4.92 -16.22
C PRO A 27 -3.91 5.94 -17.36
N SER A 28 -3.25 5.62 -18.47
CA SER A 28 -2.99 6.58 -19.56
C SER A 28 -4.28 7.20 -20.13
N PRO A 29 -5.39 6.44 -20.35
CA PRO A 29 -6.64 7.03 -20.84
C PRO A 29 -7.25 8.05 -19.89
N ILE A 30 -7.32 7.73 -18.58
CA ILE A 30 -7.92 8.63 -17.58
C ILE A 30 -7.02 9.83 -17.30
N CYS A 31 -5.70 9.65 -17.27
CA CYS A 31 -4.75 10.77 -17.16
C CYS A 31 -4.93 11.74 -18.32
N LYS A 32 -5.08 11.23 -19.56
CA LYS A 32 -5.34 12.06 -20.74
C LYS A 32 -6.66 12.82 -20.65
N GLU A 33 -7.74 12.15 -20.21
CA GLU A 33 -9.05 12.77 -20.03
C GLU A 33 -9.04 13.89 -18.98
N LEU A 34 -8.27 13.69 -17.90
CA LEU A 34 -8.12 14.66 -16.81
C LEU A 34 -7.05 15.74 -17.09
N GLY A 35 -6.35 15.69 -18.22
CA GLY A 35 -5.26 16.62 -18.54
C GLY A 35 -4.03 16.47 -17.62
N ILE A 36 -3.83 15.27 -17.07
CA ILE A 36 -2.71 14.93 -16.18
C ILE A 36 -1.53 14.44 -17.03
N GLU A 37 -0.44 15.19 -17.03
CA GLU A 37 0.83 14.78 -17.61
C GLU A 37 1.65 14.00 -16.59
N THR A 38 2.24 12.88 -17.02
CA THR A 38 3.01 11.97 -16.15
C THR A 38 4.42 11.77 -16.67
N ASP A 39 5.41 11.89 -15.79
CA ASP A 39 6.77 11.40 -16.06
C ASP A 39 6.79 9.87 -16.09
N ILE A 40 7.61 9.30 -16.98
CA ILE A 40 7.83 7.86 -17.08
C ILE A 40 9.26 7.54 -16.64
N PRO A 41 9.47 7.00 -15.43
CA PRO A 41 10.80 6.74 -14.91
C PRO A 41 11.53 5.64 -15.68
N VAL A 42 12.78 5.92 -16.06
CA VAL A 42 13.68 4.99 -16.73
C VAL A 42 15.09 5.05 -16.14
N PHE A 43 15.83 3.95 -16.24
CA PHE A 43 17.25 3.84 -15.95
C PHE A 43 17.96 3.16 -17.12
N ASN A 44 18.95 3.81 -17.73
CA ASN A 44 19.64 3.32 -18.93
C ASN A 44 18.66 2.87 -20.03
N CYS A 45 17.63 3.67 -20.30
CA CYS A 45 16.55 3.40 -21.25
C CYS A 45 15.65 2.19 -20.90
N HIS A 46 15.80 1.59 -19.72
CA HIS A 46 14.92 0.54 -19.22
C HIS A 46 13.87 1.10 -18.23
N PRO A 47 12.62 0.62 -18.25
CA PRO A 47 11.60 1.10 -17.31
C PRO A 47 11.93 0.78 -15.86
N ILE A 48 11.58 1.69 -14.95
CA ILE A 48 11.53 1.40 -13.51
C ILE A 48 10.17 0.80 -13.16
N TYR A 49 10.20 -0.34 -12.48
CA TYR A 49 9.02 -1.06 -12.05
C TYR A 49 8.66 -0.73 -10.60
N LEU A 50 7.44 -0.26 -10.39
CA LEU A 50 6.89 -0.02 -9.05
C LEU A 50 5.36 0.02 -9.14
N ASP A 51 4.69 -0.87 -8.41
CA ASP A 51 3.23 -0.90 -8.37
C ASP A 51 2.70 0.13 -7.37
N GLY A 52 1.58 0.79 -7.69
CA GLY A 52 0.98 1.80 -6.82
C GLY A 52 0.59 1.28 -5.42
N GLY A 53 0.11 0.04 -5.32
CA GLY A 53 -0.16 -0.60 -4.01
C GLY A 53 1.12 -0.93 -3.22
N ASN A 54 2.30 -0.88 -3.85
CA ASN A 54 3.57 -0.96 -3.14
C ASN A 54 4.13 0.43 -2.76
N VAL A 55 3.30 1.49 -2.77
CA VAL A 55 3.73 2.86 -2.48
C VAL A 55 2.87 3.46 -1.37
N ILE A 56 3.40 3.49 -0.15
CA ILE A 56 2.81 4.21 0.98
C ILE A 56 3.59 5.50 1.18
N ARG A 57 3.17 6.56 0.50
CA ARG A 57 3.84 7.88 0.50
C ARG A 57 3.04 8.89 1.33
N LYS A 58 3.67 9.47 2.35
CA LYS A 58 3.13 10.61 3.09
C LYS A 58 4.29 11.45 3.64
N TYR A 59 4.05 12.75 3.81
CA TYR A 59 5.11 13.70 4.25
C TYR A 59 6.32 13.63 3.30
N ASN A 60 7.54 13.63 3.83
CA ASN A 60 8.78 13.47 3.07
C ASN A 60 9.30 12.01 3.08
N LYS A 61 8.41 11.03 3.24
CA LYS A 61 8.75 9.61 3.39
C LYS A 61 7.91 8.74 2.45
N VAL A 62 8.49 7.63 2.02
CA VAL A 62 7.74 6.54 1.35
C VAL A 62 8.15 5.19 1.94
N ILE A 63 7.17 4.32 2.15
CA ILE A 63 7.37 2.93 2.57
C ILE A 63 6.97 2.01 1.42
N ILE A 64 7.91 1.17 0.99
CA ILE A 64 7.74 0.18 -0.08
C ILE A 64 8.37 -1.15 0.38
N THR A 65 7.95 -2.27 -0.21
CA THR A 65 8.57 -3.56 0.10
C THR A 65 9.88 -3.80 -0.67
N ASP A 66 10.71 -4.70 -0.15
CA ASP A 66 11.94 -5.21 -0.78
C ASP A 66 11.74 -5.87 -2.16
N LYS A 67 10.49 -6.19 -2.52
CA LYS A 67 10.09 -6.65 -3.86
C LYS A 67 10.61 -5.71 -4.96
N VAL A 68 10.71 -4.40 -4.69
CA VAL A 68 11.19 -3.41 -5.67
C VAL A 68 12.56 -3.76 -6.24
N PHE A 69 13.46 -4.38 -5.46
CA PHE A 69 14.77 -4.81 -5.94
C PHE A 69 14.70 -6.04 -6.85
N LYS A 70 13.73 -6.92 -6.63
CA LYS A 70 13.48 -8.08 -7.51
C LYS A 70 12.88 -7.65 -8.84
N ASP A 71 11.99 -6.66 -8.85
CA ASP A 71 11.36 -6.16 -10.07
C ASP A 71 12.35 -5.34 -10.93
N ASN A 72 13.33 -4.69 -10.30
CA ASN A 72 14.33 -3.84 -10.95
C ASN A 72 15.73 -4.46 -10.96
N LYS A 73 15.81 -5.76 -11.26
CA LYS A 73 17.09 -6.47 -11.38
C LYS A 73 17.99 -5.78 -12.39
N GLY A 74 19.22 -5.48 -11.96
CA GLY A 74 20.21 -4.78 -12.78
C GLY A 74 20.42 -3.32 -12.40
N ILE A 75 19.58 -2.76 -11.52
CA ILE A 75 19.79 -1.43 -10.92
C ILE A 75 20.39 -1.63 -9.52
N PRO A 76 21.54 -1.03 -9.19
CA PRO A 76 22.09 -1.07 -7.84
C PRO A 76 21.07 -0.55 -6.81
N PRO A 77 20.93 -1.18 -5.63
CA PRO A 77 19.91 -0.81 -4.65
C PRO A 77 19.93 0.66 -4.23
N ASP A 78 21.12 1.25 -4.06
CA ASP A 78 21.25 2.66 -3.65
C ASP A 78 20.91 3.63 -4.78
N GLU A 79 21.28 3.30 -6.03
CA GLU A 79 20.85 4.06 -7.21
C GLU A 79 19.33 4.01 -7.38
N LEU A 80 18.72 2.83 -7.21
CA LEU A 80 17.28 2.69 -7.27
C LEU A 80 16.59 3.54 -6.19
N LYS A 81 17.10 3.52 -4.96
CA LYS A 81 16.56 4.38 -3.88
C LYS A 81 16.70 5.87 -4.23
N MET A 82 17.80 6.31 -4.84
CA MET A 82 17.96 7.69 -5.29
C MET A 82 16.94 8.06 -6.36
N ILE A 83 16.80 7.22 -7.39
CA ILE A 83 15.79 7.39 -8.45
C ILE A 83 14.39 7.52 -7.85
N LEU A 84 14.03 6.63 -6.92
CA LEU A 84 12.73 6.65 -6.26
C LEU A 84 12.53 7.91 -5.40
N LYS A 85 13.57 8.36 -4.68
CA LYS A 85 13.50 9.62 -3.93
C LYS A 85 13.19 10.82 -4.83
N ASP A 86 13.87 10.89 -5.97
CA ASP A 86 13.75 12.00 -6.91
C ASP A 86 12.37 12.02 -7.58
N TYR A 87 11.92 10.87 -8.10
CA TYR A 87 10.61 10.78 -8.78
C TYR A 87 9.42 10.88 -7.82
N LEU A 88 9.54 10.37 -6.59
CA LEU A 88 8.47 10.46 -5.59
C LEU A 88 8.53 11.74 -4.76
N GLU A 89 9.56 12.57 -4.96
CA GLU A 89 9.81 13.82 -4.23
C GLU A 89 9.76 13.60 -2.71
N VAL A 90 10.59 12.68 -2.23
CA VAL A 90 10.72 12.31 -0.81
C VAL A 90 12.18 12.28 -0.37
N ASN A 91 12.43 12.61 0.90
CA ASN A 91 13.78 12.58 1.46
C ASN A 91 14.20 11.16 1.89
N ARG A 92 13.22 10.29 2.18
CA ARG A 92 13.46 8.96 2.72
C ARG A 92 12.62 7.90 2.02
N VAL A 93 13.30 6.86 1.53
CA VAL A 93 12.69 5.60 1.08
C VAL A 93 12.97 4.54 2.13
N ILE A 94 11.92 4.00 2.73
CA ILE A 94 11.97 2.95 3.74
C ILE A 94 11.60 1.64 3.06
N ILE A 95 12.50 0.67 3.09
CA ILE A 95 12.29 -0.65 2.51
C ILE A 95 11.93 -1.63 3.62
N ILE A 96 10.68 -2.09 3.65
CA ILE A 96 10.22 -3.15 4.57
C ILE A 96 10.29 -4.53 3.90
N PRO A 97 10.39 -5.63 4.65
CA PRO A 97 10.30 -6.95 4.04
C PRO A 97 8.91 -7.17 3.44
N LYS A 98 8.81 -7.87 2.31
CA LYS A 98 7.54 -8.34 1.76
C LYS A 98 6.89 -9.36 2.70
N GLU A 99 5.56 -9.28 2.88
CA GLU A 99 4.79 -10.28 3.64
C GLU A 99 4.88 -11.69 3.00
N PRO A 100 5.26 -12.72 3.76
CA PRO A 100 5.33 -14.09 3.25
C PRO A 100 3.97 -14.60 2.78
N GLY A 101 3.91 -15.18 1.58
CA GLY A 101 2.68 -15.76 1.02
C GLY A 101 1.68 -14.74 0.45
N GLU A 102 1.96 -13.44 0.54
CA GLU A 102 1.21 -12.42 -0.19
C GLU A 102 1.78 -12.31 -1.62
N ASP A 103 0.95 -12.42 -2.66
CA ASP A 103 1.46 -12.55 -4.03
C ASP A 103 2.02 -11.23 -4.58
N SER A 104 1.34 -10.10 -4.34
CA SER A 104 1.61 -8.81 -4.97
C SER A 104 2.88 -8.12 -4.46
N GLY A 105 3.29 -8.43 -3.23
CA GLY A 105 4.30 -7.73 -2.45
C GLY A 105 3.96 -6.28 -2.17
N HIS A 106 2.68 -5.95 -1.98
CA HIS A 106 2.23 -4.59 -1.77
C HIS A 106 2.31 -4.19 -0.29
N SER A 107 2.84 -2.99 -0.02
CA SER A 107 2.93 -2.42 1.32
C SER A 107 1.59 -1.87 1.83
N ASP A 108 0.64 -1.62 0.93
CA ASP A 108 -0.66 -1.02 1.23
C ASP A 108 -1.64 -1.92 2.02
N GLY A 109 -1.34 -3.22 2.06
CA GLY A 109 -1.97 -4.20 2.94
C GLY A 109 -1.22 -4.41 4.25
N MET A 110 -0.06 -3.77 4.46
CA MET A 110 0.82 -4.00 5.60
C MET A 110 0.96 -2.80 6.53
N VAL A 111 1.04 -1.58 5.97
CA VAL A 111 1.45 -0.38 6.72
C VAL A 111 0.75 0.88 6.23
N ARG A 112 0.40 1.79 7.16
CA ARG A 112 -0.15 3.13 6.85
C ARG A 112 0.40 4.20 7.76
N PHE A 113 0.66 5.39 7.22
CA PHE A 113 0.99 6.56 8.05
C PHE A 113 -0.25 7.11 8.74
N VAL A 114 -0.14 7.33 10.06
CA VAL A 114 -1.09 8.14 10.83
C VAL A 114 -0.63 9.60 10.79
N ASN A 115 0.60 9.82 11.25
CA ASN A 115 1.28 11.10 11.27
C ASN A 115 2.73 10.93 10.76
N GLU A 116 3.56 11.97 10.83
CA GLU A 116 4.92 11.94 10.30
C GLU A 116 5.82 10.89 10.96
N ASP A 117 5.54 10.53 12.21
CA ASP A 117 6.40 9.70 13.05
C ASP A 117 5.71 8.42 13.52
N THR A 118 4.48 8.14 13.07
CA THR A 118 3.69 6.99 13.52
C THR A 118 3.02 6.28 12.36
N VAL A 119 3.13 4.96 12.34
CA VAL A 119 2.48 4.08 11.37
C VAL A 119 1.56 3.06 12.05
N LEU A 120 0.49 2.68 11.34
CA LEU A 120 -0.32 1.50 11.60
C LEU A 120 0.30 0.31 10.91
N ILE A 121 0.27 -0.85 11.56
CA ILE A 121 0.49 -2.15 10.93
C ILE A 121 -0.59 -3.13 11.38
N ASN A 122 -0.72 -4.24 10.64
CA ASN A 122 -1.54 -5.36 11.09
C ASN A 122 -1.02 -5.94 12.41
N ASP A 123 -1.92 -6.34 13.30
CA ASP A 123 -1.60 -7.20 14.45
C ASP A 123 -1.25 -8.60 13.94
N TYR A 124 0.04 -8.86 13.70
CA TYR A 124 0.51 -10.16 13.25
C TYR A 124 0.51 -11.22 14.38
N SER A 125 0.22 -10.85 15.63
CA SER A 125 0.22 -11.80 16.75
C SER A 125 -0.98 -12.76 16.74
N VAL A 126 -2.05 -12.41 16.01
CA VAL A 126 -3.28 -13.21 15.89
C VAL A 126 -3.28 -14.21 14.74
N VAL A 127 -2.18 -14.29 13.99
CA VAL A 127 -1.98 -15.21 12.85
C VAL A 127 -0.63 -15.92 12.95
N ASP A 128 -0.50 -17.07 12.31
CA ASP A 128 0.77 -17.80 12.24
C ASP A 128 1.67 -17.22 11.14
N THR A 129 2.19 -16.02 11.37
CA THR A 129 3.14 -15.36 10.46
C THR A 129 4.58 -15.65 10.88
N ASP A 130 5.50 -15.75 9.91
CA ASP A 130 6.93 -15.94 10.16
C ASP A 130 7.47 -14.87 11.13
N ARG A 131 7.93 -15.33 12.30
CA ARG A 131 8.47 -14.49 13.37
C ARG A 131 9.68 -13.66 12.92
N LYS A 132 10.47 -14.17 11.98
CA LYS A 132 11.62 -13.45 11.43
C LYS A 132 11.14 -12.24 10.64
N PHE A 133 10.14 -12.43 9.79
CA PHE A 133 9.51 -11.33 9.04
C PHE A 133 8.94 -10.26 9.99
N VAL A 134 8.16 -10.67 11.00
CA VAL A 134 7.56 -9.71 11.94
C VAL A 134 8.66 -8.93 12.68
N LYS A 135 9.70 -9.62 13.16
CA LYS A 135 10.84 -8.96 13.82
C LYS A 135 11.52 -7.95 12.89
N GLU A 136 11.78 -8.33 11.65
CA GLU A 136 12.44 -7.49 10.65
C GLU A 136 11.59 -6.27 10.32
N LEU A 137 10.28 -6.44 10.07
CA LEU A 137 9.34 -5.34 9.83
C LEU A 137 9.37 -4.32 10.98
N PHE A 138 9.22 -4.78 12.23
CA PHE A 138 9.26 -3.90 13.40
C PHE A 138 10.60 -3.19 13.56
N GLN A 139 11.70 -3.91 13.35
CA GLN A 139 13.05 -3.36 13.46
C GLN A 139 13.27 -2.27 12.41
N THR A 140 12.97 -2.54 11.14
CA THR A 140 13.09 -1.58 10.04
C THR A 140 12.28 -0.31 10.28
N LEU A 141 11.03 -0.43 10.74
CA LEU A 141 10.18 0.73 11.02
C LEU A 141 10.73 1.56 12.19
N LYS A 142 11.17 0.91 13.28
CA LYS A 142 11.76 1.59 14.46
C LYS A 142 13.08 2.27 14.14
N GLU A 143 13.99 1.59 13.44
CA GLU A 143 15.25 2.19 12.94
C GLU A 143 14.98 3.31 11.93
N SER A 144 13.79 3.30 11.32
CA SER A 144 13.29 4.40 10.50
C SER A 144 12.74 5.60 11.29
N GLY A 145 12.84 5.56 12.62
CA GLY A 145 12.34 6.62 13.50
C GLY A 145 10.82 6.64 13.62
N LEU A 146 10.14 5.53 13.26
CA LEU A 146 8.68 5.44 13.31
C LEU A 146 8.23 4.69 14.56
N SER A 147 7.24 5.25 15.24
CA SER A 147 6.40 4.57 16.23
C SER A 147 5.39 3.68 15.51
N ILE A 148 5.05 2.55 16.13
CA ILE A 148 4.18 1.53 15.54
C ILE A 148 2.94 1.41 16.41
N MET A 149 1.77 1.44 15.78
CA MET A 149 0.49 1.07 16.38
C MET A 149 -0.07 -0.13 15.62
N GLU A 150 -0.43 -1.17 16.33
CA GLU A 150 -1.05 -2.36 15.73
C GLU A 150 -2.57 -2.18 15.66
N VAL A 151 -3.18 -2.63 14.57
CA VAL A 151 -4.64 -2.61 14.39
C VAL A 151 -5.18 -4.02 14.17
N PRO A 152 -6.47 -4.27 14.44
CA PRO A 152 -7.04 -5.59 14.28
C PRO A 152 -6.80 -6.14 12.88
N TYR A 153 -6.44 -7.42 12.82
CA TYR A 153 -6.11 -8.12 11.60
C TYR A 153 -6.80 -9.49 11.63
N LYS A 154 -7.46 -9.87 10.55
CA LYS A 154 -8.10 -11.20 10.45
C LYS A 154 -8.16 -11.66 8.99
N PRO A 155 -7.01 -11.91 8.38
CA PRO A 155 -6.96 -12.41 7.01
C PRO A 155 -7.65 -13.78 6.95
N ILE A 156 -8.29 -14.06 5.81
CA ILE A 156 -8.81 -15.41 5.54
C ILE A 156 -7.79 -16.18 4.72
N GLU A 157 -7.55 -17.44 5.08
CA GLU A 157 -6.65 -18.31 4.34
C GLU A 157 -7.30 -18.83 3.06
N GLY A 158 -6.45 -19.21 2.10
CA GLY A 158 -6.86 -19.81 0.84
C GLY A 158 -7.10 -18.79 -0.27
N ARG A 159 -7.75 -19.24 -1.33
CA ARG A 159 -8.01 -18.44 -2.54
C ARG A 159 -9.46 -18.53 -2.94
N ILE A 160 -10.04 -17.40 -3.32
CA ILE A 160 -11.37 -17.32 -3.92
C ILE A 160 -11.14 -17.09 -5.42
N ASN A 161 -11.65 -18.00 -6.26
CA ASN A 161 -11.44 -17.93 -7.71
C ASN A 161 -9.96 -17.77 -8.13
N ARG A 162 -9.04 -18.43 -7.40
CA ARG A 162 -7.56 -18.36 -7.55
C ARG A 162 -6.92 -17.02 -7.15
N ILE A 163 -7.68 -16.09 -6.61
CA ILE A 163 -7.20 -14.81 -6.10
C ILE A 163 -7.06 -14.93 -4.57
N GLN A 164 -5.98 -14.40 -4.03
CA GLN A 164 -5.83 -14.25 -2.58
C GLN A 164 -6.71 -13.09 -2.12
N PRO A 165 -7.69 -13.32 -1.24
CA PRO A 165 -8.60 -12.27 -0.80
C PRO A 165 -7.92 -11.31 0.17
N SER A 166 -8.34 -10.05 0.16
CA SER A 166 -7.88 -9.01 1.10
C SER A 166 -8.85 -8.81 2.28
N THR A 167 -9.64 -9.83 2.60
CA THR A 167 -10.64 -9.79 3.67
C THR A 167 -9.93 -9.65 5.01
N GLY A 168 -10.41 -8.74 5.88
CA GLY A 168 -9.83 -8.53 7.21
C GLY A 168 -8.52 -7.74 7.23
N ILE A 169 -8.15 -7.10 6.12
CA ILE A 169 -7.01 -6.18 6.00
C ILE A 169 -7.49 -4.73 6.17
N TYR A 170 -7.65 -4.29 7.40
CA TYR A 170 -8.22 -2.97 7.71
C TYR A 170 -7.29 -1.80 7.40
N VAL A 171 -5.96 -2.01 7.36
CA VAL A 171 -4.98 -1.00 6.93
C VAL A 171 -5.11 -0.62 5.44
N ASN A 172 -5.88 -1.37 4.64
CA ASN A 172 -6.17 -1.04 3.25
C ASN A 172 -7.35 -0.04 3.11
N PHE A 173 -7.48 0.88 4.07
CA PHE A 173 -8.48 1.96 4.06
C PHE A 173 -8.11 3.05 3.05
N LEU A 174 -9.13 3.78 2.60
CA LEU A 174 -8.95 5.02 1.84
C LEU A 174 -9.01 6.20 2.81
N GLN A 175 -8.00 7.06 2.76
CA GLN A 175 -8.03 8.35 3.43
C GLN A 175 -8.36 9.44 2.40
N VAL A 176 -9.23 10.39 2.75
CA VAL A 176 -9.42 11.63 1.98
C VAL A 176 -9.49 12.75 2.99
N GLU A 177 -8.49 13.63 2.96
CA GLU A 177 -8.31 14.67 3.99
C GLU A 177 -8.30 14.07 5.41
N ASP A 178 -9.26 14.46 6.24
CA ASP A 178 -9.47 13.95 7.60
C ASP A 178 -10.34 12.69 7.65
N LYS A 179 -11.00 12.30 6.55
CA LYS A 179 -11.92 11.17 6.49
C LYS A 179 -11.20 9.86 6.21
N ILE A 180 -11.62 8.83 6.95
CA ILE A 180 -11.13 7.46 6.85
C ILE A 180 -12.29 6.57 6.44
N PHE A 181 -12.28 6.15 5.18
CA PHE A 181 -13.18 5.13 4.67
C PHE A 181 -12.60 3.76 5.04
N LEU A 182 -13.10 3.19 6.13
CA LEU A 182 -12.60 1.96 6.72
C LEU A 182 -13.35 0.76 6.13
N PRO A 183 -12.68 -0.23 5.53
CA PRO A 183 -13.38 -1.40 5.02
C PRO A 183 -13.95 -2.25 6.15
N THR A 184 -15.13 -2.83 5.92
CA THR A 184 -15.76 -3.83 6.80
C THR A 184 -16.14 -5.08 6.03
N PHE A 185 -16.09 -6.23 6.69
CA PHE A 185 -16.08 -7.54 6.03
C PHE A 185 -17.22 -8.47 6.45
N ASN A 186 -18.29 -7.93 7.02
CA ASN A 186 -19.41 -8.72 7.56
C ASN A 186 -18.95 -9.68 8.69
N ASP A 187 -17.98 -9.23 9.49
CA ASP A 187 -17.53 -9.88 10.71
C ASP A 187 -17.75 -8.91 11.87
N PRO A 188 -18.97 -8.89 12.47
CA PRO A 188 -19.34 -7.87 13.45
C PRO A 188 -18.38 -7.75 14.64
N SER A 189 -17.70 -8.83 15.02
CA SER A 189 -16.73 -8.80 16.12
C SER A 189 -15.49 -7.97 15.75
N THR A 190 -14.83 -8.34 14.65
CA THR A 190 -13.60 -7.69 14.21
C THR A 190 -13.88 -6.31 13.61
N ASP A 191 -14.98 -6.16 12.87
CA ASP A 191 -15.39 -4.89 12.27
C ASP A 191 -15.62 -3.84 13.37
N ASN A 192 -16.39 -4.16 14.41
CA ASN A 192 -16.65 -3.21 15.51
C ASN A 192 -15.39 -2.85 16.29
N ARG A 193 -14.49 -3.82 16.52
CA ARG A 193 -13.19 -3.56 17.16
C ARG A 193 -12.35 -2.62 16.29
N SER A 194 -12.29 -2.87 14.98
CA SER A 194 -11.54 -2.04 14.03
C SER A 194 -12.09 -0.63 13.97
N ILE A 195 -13.41 -0.47 13.85
CA ILE A 195 -14.06 0.84 13.89
C ILE A 195 -13.71 1.58 15.18
N SER A 196 -13.73 0.92 16.33
CA SER A 196 -13.42 1.55 17.62
C SER A 196 -11.97 2.04 17.67
N VAL A 197 -11.01 1.19 17.32
CA VAL A 197 -9.58 1.53 17.27
C VAL A 197 -9.32 2.69 16.30
N PHE A 198 -9.90 2.64 15.11
CA PHE A 198 -9.72 3.71 14.13
C PHE A 198 -10.36 5.04 14.57
N LYS A 199 -11.49 5.00 15.30
CA LYS A 199 -12.12 6.21 15.86
C LYS A 199 -11.27 6.83 16.97
N GLU A 200 -10.55 6.02 17.74
CA GLU A 200 -9.58 6.50 18.74
C GLU A 200 -8.38 7.18 18.06
N ILE A 201 -7.88 6.61 16.96
CA ILE A 201 -6.70 7.11 16.24
C ILE A 201 -7.02 8.38 15.42
N PHE A 202 -8.12 8.37 14.67
CA PHE A 202 -8.43 9.41 13.67
C PHE A 202 -9.58 10.34 14.07
N GLY A 203 -10.26 10.06 15.19
CA GLY A 203 -11.41 10.80 15.67
C GLY A 203 -12.76 10.21 15.22
N SER A 204 -13.74 10.22 16.14
CA SER A 204 -15.02 9.53 15.92
C SER A 204 -15.83 10.04 14.72
N GLY A 205 -15.74 11.33 14.39
CA GLY A 205 -16.44 11.97 13.27
C GLY A 205 -15.77 11.77 11.90
N ASN A 206 -14.65 11.05 11.86
CA ASN A 206 -13.81 10.90 10.67
C ASN A 206 -13.84 9.49 10.08
N VAL A 207 -14.26 8.49 10.86
CA VAL A 207 -14.27 7.09 10.41
C VAL A 207 -15.64 6.72 9.84
N ILE A 208 -15.64 6.33 8.57
CA ILE A 208 -16.81 5.92 7.80
C ILE A 208 -16.63 4.45 7.43
N PRO A 209 -17.38 3.52 8.05
CA PRO A 209 -17.33 2.11 7.68
C PRO A 209 -17.91 1.89 6.27
N VAL A 210 -17.24 1.09 5.45
CA VAL A 210 -17.65 0.78 4.07
C VAL A 210 -17.67 -0.74 3.86
N PRO A 211 -18.86 -1.34 3.62
CA PRO A 211 -18.97 -2.75 3.27
C PRO A 211 -18.11 -3.10 2.06
N SER A 212 -17.11 -3.96 2.26
CA SER A 212 -16.06 -4.25 1.27
C SER A 212 -15.80 -5.74 1.07
N LEU A 213 -16.65 -6.63 1.62
CA LEU A 213 -16.47 -8.08 1.53
C LEU A 213 -16.42 -8.60 0.08
N GLU A 214 -17.33 -8.11 -0.78
CA GLU A 214 -17.35 -8.54 -2.18
C GLU A 214 -16.11 -8.06 -2.94
N LEU A 215 -15.65 -6.85 -2.64
CA LEU A 215 -14.44 -6.27 -3.22
C LEU A 215 -13.19 -7.04 -2.76
N SER A 216 -13.11 -7.37 -1.47
CA SER A 216 -11.95 -8.07 -0.90
C SER A 216 -11.75 -9.46 -1.50
N HIS A 217 -12.81 -10.14 -1.93
CA HIS A 217 -12.72 -11.40 -2.66
C HIS A 217 -12.09 -11.28 -4.06
N GLN A 218 -11.96 -10.05 -4.59
CA GLN A 218 -11.28 -9.74 -5.85
C GLN A 218 -9.79 -9.38 -5.65
N GLY A 219 -9.27 -9.46 -4.42
CA GLY A 219 -7.84 -9.34 -4.12
C GLY A 219 -7.33 -7.93 -3.86
N GLY A 220 -8.22 -6.99 -3.56
CA GLY A 220 -7.89 -5.65 -3.08
C GLY A 220 -9.06 -5.05 -2.30
N VAL A 221 -8.85 -3.91 -1.65
CA VAL A 221 -9.93 -3.20 -0.95
C VAL A 221 -9.93 -1.72 -1.37
N LEU A 222 -10.22 -0.78 -0.48
CA LEU A 222 -10.51 0.60 -0.84
C LEU A 222 -9.29 1.32 -1.40
N ASN A 223 -8.11 1.18 -0.77
CA ASN A 223 -6.90 1.81 -1.28
C ASN A 223 -6.52 1.29 -2.66
N CYS A 224 -6.66 -0.01 -2.90
CA CYS A 224 -6.26 -0.64 -4.16
C CYS A 224 -7.08 -0.15 -5.37
N ILE A 225 -8.29 0.39 -5.14
CA ILE A 225 -9.19 0.86 -6.21
C ILE A 225 -9.29 2.39 -6.30
N SER A 226 -8.49 3.11 -5.52
CA SER A 226 -8.58 4.56 -5.38
C SER A 226 -7.23 5.22 -5.63
N TRP A 227 -7.24 6.38 -6.28
CA TRP A 227 -6.09 7.28 -6.35
C TRP A 227 -6.45 8.63 -5.76
N GLU A 228 -5.56 9.19 -4.96
CA GLU A 228 -5.71 10.51 -4.35
C GLU A 228 -4.92 11.55 -5.13
N ILE A 229 -5.57 12.67 -5.46
CA ILE A 229 -4.91 13.83 -6.05
C ILE A 229 -4.97 14.96 -5.03
N LEU A 230 -3.80 15.48 -4.66
CA LEU A 230 -3.72 16.63 -3.78
C LEU A 230 -4.09 17.89 -4.58
N ASN A 231 -5.25 18.47 -4.31
CA ASN A 231 -5.65 19.72 -4.91
C ASN A 231 -5.16 20.88 -4.04
N VAL A 232 -4.11 21.58 -4.48
CA VAL A 232 -3.63 22.80 -3.81
C VAL A 232 -4.33 23.97 -4.51
N ILE A 233 -5.48 24.37 -3.98
CA ILE A 233 -6.18 25.60 -4.38
C ILE A 233 -5.40 26.82 -3.89
#